data_AF-X1B6C2-F1
#
_entry.id   AF-X1B6C2-F1
#
_cell.length_a   1.000
_cell.length_b   1.000
_cell.length_c   1.000
_cell.angle_alpha   90.00
_cell.angle_beta   90.00
_cell.angle_gamma   90.00
#
_symmetry.space_group_name_H-M   'P 1'
#
loop_
_entity.id
_entity.type
_entity.pdbx_description
1 polymer ?
#
loop_
_entity_poly.entity_id
_entity_poly.type
_entity_poly.pdbx_seq_one_letter_code
_entity_poly.pdbx_strand_id
1 'polypeptide(L)'
;MKTKDKIIKYIQKHGAVSGKEISEHIGITRQAINKHIKKLLQSGLILKSGITRGAQYYIPQKPSQIRKSESLKRTYLLKNLAEDEVFNEFSILMNLSKNLTKNAFEIVRYVFNEILNNAIEHSQSD
;
A
#
# COMPACT_ATOMS: atom_id res chain seq x y z
N MET A 1 12.70 24.14 16.51
CA MET A 1 12.03 23.23 15.55
C MET A 1 10.79 22.63 16.20
N LYS A 2 9.61 22.71 15.58
CA LYS A 2 8.37 22.19 16.19
C LYS A 2 8.37 20.66 16.16
N THR A 3 7.72 20.00 17.11
CA THR A 3 7.66 18.51 17.20
C THR A 3 7.16 17.86 15.92
N LYS A 4 6.21 18.50 15.22
CA LYS A 4 5.70 18.05 13.91
C LYS A 4 6.80 17.94 12.86
N ASP A 5 7.70 18.93 12.80
CA ASP A 5 8.78 18.96 11.80
C ASP A 5 9.80 17.84 12.06
N LYS A 6 10.05 17.52 13.34
CA LYS A 6 10.89 16.37 13.72
C LYS A 6 10.28 15.05 13.28
N ILE A 7 8.97 14.87 13.46
CA ILE A 7 8.24 13.67 13.02
C ILE A 7 8.36 13.52 11.50
N ILE A 8 8.09 14.59 10.74
CA ILE A 8 8.17 14.57 9.28
C ILE A 8 9.58 14.23 8.82
N LYS A 9 10.63 14.89 9.35
CA LYS A 9 12.03 14.59 8.99
C LYS A 9 12.40 13.15 9.31
N TYR A 10 11.94 12.61 10.43
CA TYR A 10 12.23 11.24 10.83
C TYR A 10 11.61 10.22 9.85
N ILE A 11 10.33 10.41 9.51
CA ILE A 11 9.61 9.59 8.52
C ILE A 11 10.27 9.73 7.13
N GLN A 12 10.67 10.94 6.73
CA GLN A 12 11.39 11.14 5.45
C GLN A 12 12.71 10.37 5.39
N LYS A 13 13.44 10.30 6.50
CA LYS A 13 14.75 9.61 6.56
C LYS A 13 14.64 8.09 6.58
N HIS A 14 13.60 7.53 7.20
CA HIS A 14 13.46 6.09 7.44
C HIS A 14 12.34 5.42 6.64
N GLY A 15 11.52 6.18 5.92
CA GLY A 15 10.39 5.67 5.14
C GLY A 15 9.17 5.36 6.02
N ALA A 16 8.80 4.08 6.11
CA ALA A 16 7.65 3.64 6.91
C ALA A 16 8.10 3.32 8.35
N VAL A 17 7.55 4.04 9.33
CA VAL A 17 7.96 3.94 10.74
C VAL A 17 6.75 3.80 11.66
N SER A 18 6.90 3.05 12.73
CA SER A 18 5.89 2.88 13.77
C SER A 18 5.82 4.08 14.73
N GLY A 19 4.69 4.21 15.42
CA GLY A 19 4.55 5.21 16.48
C GLY A 19 5.55 5.02 17.63
N LYS A 20 6.02 3.78 17.86
CA LYS A 20 7.03 3.46 18.87
C LYS A 20 8.39 4.06 18.50
N GLU A 21 8.85 3.84 17.27
CA GLU A 21 10.14 4.36 16.79
C GLU A 21 10.17 5.89 16.80
N ILE A 22 9.06 6.54 16.40
CA ILE A 22 8.97 8.00 16.46
C ILE A 22 9.01 8.49 17.92
N SER A 23 8.34 7.79 18.83
CA SER A 23 8.31 8.13 20.27
C SER A 23 9.70 8.04 20.91
N GLU A 24 10.43 6.97 20.62
CA GLU A 24 11.79 6.71 21.12
C GLU A 24 12.79 7.72 20.55
N HIS A 25 12.71 8.03 19.25
CA HIS A 25 13.63 8.98 18.64
C HIS A 25 13.43 10.42 19.11
N ILE A 26 12.18 10.85 19.30
CA ILE A 26 11.86 12.24 19.66
C ILE A 26 11.90 12.46 21.19
N GLY A 27 11.86 11.38 21.98
CA GLY A 27 11.90 11.44 23.44
C GLY A 27 10.61 11.98 24.07
N ILE A 28 9.46 11.71 23.44
CA ILE A 28 8.14 12.13 23.95
C ILE A 28 7.21 10.94 24.13
N THR A 29 6.20 11.10 24.99
CA THR A 29 5.25 10.01 25.29
C THR A 29 4.44 9.61 24.06
N ARG A 30 4.00 8.34 24.03
CA ARG A 30 3.14 7.82 22.95
C ARG A 30 1.84 8.62 22.81
N GLN A 31 1.30 9.14 23.91
CA GLN A 31 0.08 9.97 23.91
C GLN A 31 0.31 11.30 23.18
N ALA A 32 1.46 11.95 23.43
CA ALA A 32 1.84 13.17 22.73
C ALA A 32 2.09 12.92 21.23
N ILE A 33 2.77 11.81 20.90
CA ILE A 33 2.98 11.36 19.51
C ILE A 33 1.64 11.18 18.80
N ASN A 34 0.69 10.45 19.40
CA ASN A 34 -0.62 10.19 18.81
C ASN A 34 -1.39 11.48 18.50
N LYS A 35 -1.31 12.50 19.38
CA LYS A 35 -1.91 13.82 19.12
C LYS A 35 -1.29 14.51 17.91
N HIS A 36 0.02 14.44 17.74
CA HIS A 36 0.71 15.02 16.58
C HIS A 36 0.42 14.24 15.30
N ILE A 37 0.50 12.91 15.34
CA ILE A 37 0.19 12.02 14.23
C ILE A 37 -1.25 12.23 13.76
N LYS A 38 -2.23 12.32 14.66
CA LYS A 38 -3.63 12.58 14.30
C LYS A 38 -3.77 13.89 13.51
N LYS A 39 -3.10 14.97 13.95
CA LYS A 39 -3.08 16.24 13.22
C LYS A 39 -2.40 16.15 11.85
N LEU A 40 -1.30 15.37 11.75
CA LEU A 40 -0.56 15.18 10.49
C LEU A 40 -1.32 14.32 9.47
N LEU A 41 -2.06 13.31 9.96
CA LEU A 41 -2.99 12.51 9.15
C LEU A 41 -4.15 13.37 8.64
N GLN A 42 -4.76 14.19 9.52
CA GLN A 42 -5.84 15.11 9.14
C GLN A 42 -5.39 16.15 8.11
N SER A 43 -4.14 16.60 8.17
CA SER A 43 -3.58 17.52 7.18
C SER A 43 -3.03 16.83 5.93
N GLY A 44 -3.14 15.50 5.80
CA GLY A 44 -2.63 14.75 4.65
C GLY A 44 -1.12 14.75 4.48
N LEU A 45 -0.34 15.14 5.50
CA LEU A 45 1.13 15.22 5.43
C LEU A 45 1.80 13.86 5.65
N ILE A 46 1.09 12.91 6.27
CA ILE A 46 1.50 11.53 6.46
C ILE A 46 0.31 10.61 6.15
N LEU A 47 0.59 9.37 5.78
CA LEU A 47 -0.38 8.30 5.61
C LEU A 47 -0.10 7.19 6.62
N LYS A 48 -1.11 6.38 6.90
CA LYS A 48 -1.04 5.22 7.81
C LYS A 48 -1.30 3.95 7.00
N SER A 49 -0.46 2.94 7.18
CA SER A 49 -0.69 1.56 6.74
C SER A 49 -0.76 0.63 7.97
N GLY A 50 -1.54 -0.44 7.87
CA GLY A 50 -1.69 -1.43 8.95
C GLY A 50 -2.64 -1.04 10.07
N ILE A 51 -2.98 -2.03 10.89
CA ILE A 51 -3.95 -1.93 11.98
C ILE A 51 -3.23 -2.16 13.32
N THR A 52 -3.68 -1.46 14.37
CA THR A 52 -3.21 -1.61 15.77
C THR A 52 -1.67 -1.59 15.93
N ARG A 53 -1.05 -2.72 16.25
CA ARG A 53 0.40 -2.89 16.51
C ARG A 53 1.25 -2.86 15.25
N GLY A 54 0.65 -3.14 14.08
CA GLY A 54 1.31 -3.05 12.78
C GLY A 54 1.18 -1.69 12.10
N ALA A 55 0.69 -0.68 12.82
CA ALA A 55 0.51 0.65 12.25
C ALA A 55 1.86 1.33 11.93
N GLN A 56 2.07 1.58 10.64
CA GLN A 56 3.22 2.31 10.11
C GLN A 56 2.78 3.64 9.49
N TYR A 57 3.59 4.67 9.67
CA TYR A 57 3.39 6.02 9.16
C TYR A 57 4.46 6.35 8.13
N TYR A 58 4.04 6.95 7.03
CA TYR A 58 4.93 7.30 5.91
C TYR A 58 4.50 8.61 5.26
N ILE A 59 5.44 9.30 4.60
CA ILE A 59 5.12 10.50 3.82
C ILE A 59 4.40 10.05 2.54
N PRO A 60 3.28 10.70 2.15
CA PRO A 60 2.70 10.50 0.83
C PRO A 60 3.75 10.87 -0.20
N GLN A 61 4.27 9.84 -0.85
CA GLN A 61 5.22 10.00 -1.92
C GLN A 61 4.51 10.75 -3.05
N LYS A 62 5.20 11.74 -3.65
CA LYS A 62 4.82 12.20 -4.98
C LYS A 62 4.73 10.96 -5.88
N PRO A 63 3.81 10.91 -6.87
CA PRO A 63 3.62 9.74 -7.73
C PRO A 63 4.89 9.20 -8.39
N SER A 64 5.99 9.97 -8.40
CA SER A 64 7.31 9.59 -8.91
C SER A 64 8.20 8.76 -7.97
N GLN A 65 7.85 8.54 -6.70
CA GLN A 65 8.57 7.61 -5.82
C GLN A 65 7.76 6.34 -5.63
N ILE A 66 7.54 5.63 -6.74
CA ILE A 66 7.10 4.24 -6.74
C ILE A 66 8.12 3.49 -5.86
N ARG A 67 7.67 3.06 -4.68
CA ARG A 67 8.41 2.11 -3.83
C ARG A 67 8.84 0.95 -4.72
N LYS A 68 10.05 0.39 -4.49
CA LYS A 68 10.51 -0.87 -5.11
C LYS A 68 9.30 -1.74 -5.41
N SER A 69 9.02 -1.97 -6.70
CA SER A 69 7.90 -2.77 -7.16
C SER A 69 7.82 -4.02 -6.28
N GLU A 70 6.87 -4.03 -5.34
CA GLU A 70 6.59 -5.22 -4.57
C GLU A 70 6.02 -6.19 -5.59
N SER A 71 6.87 -7.13 -6.03
CA SER A 71 6.45 -8.15 -6.97
C SER A 71 5.44 -9.04 -6.24
N LEU A 72 4.16 -8.87 -6.55
CA LEU A 72 3.11 -9.76 -6.07
C LEU A 72 3.19 -11.06 -6.87
N LYS A 73 3.47 -12.16 -6.18
CA LYS A 73 3.46 -13.51 -6.75
C LYS A 73 2.44 -14.37 -6.00
N ARG A 74 1.64 -15.11 -6.76
CA ARG A 74 0.62 -16.06 -6.29
C ARG A 74 0.63 -17.28 -7.20
N THR A 75 0.16 -18.40 -6.67
CA THR A 75 -0.06 -19.64 -7.40
C THR A 75 -1.49 -20.07 -7.14
N TYR A 76 -2.22 -20.41 -8.21
CA TYR A 76 -3.62 -20.80 -8.15
C TYR A 76 -3.79 -22.18 -8.77
N LEU A 77 -4.72 -22.96 -8.22
CA LEU A 77 -5.28 -24.12 -8.90
C LEU A 77 -6.28 -23.59 -9.93
N LEU A 78 -6.20 -24.05 -11.18
CA LEU A 78 -7.06 -23.54 -12.25
C LEU A 78 -8.50 -24.06 -12.15
N LYS A 79 -8.70 -25.22 -11.52
CA LYS A 79 -10.03 -25.82 -11.35
C LYS A 79 -10.97 -24.90 -10.55
N ASN A 80 -12.08 -24.50 -11.17
CA ASN A 80 -13.09 -23.58 -10.61
C ASN A 80 -12.55 -22.20 -10.22
N LEU A 81 -11.43 -21.78 -10.81
CA LEU A 81 -10.88 -20.45 -10.56
C LEU A 81 -11.73 -19.39 -11.27
N ALA A 82 -12.14 -18.34 -10.56
CA ALA A 82 -12.87 -17.22 -11.15
C ALA A 82 -11.91 -16.05 -11.41
N GLU A 83 -11.79 -15.64 -12.67
CA GLU A 83 -10.79 -14.65 -13.11
C GLU A 83 -11.04 -13.29 -12.46
N ASP A 84 -12.30 -12.87 -12.40
CA ASP A 84 -12.72 -11.62 -11.76
C ASP A 84 -12.37 -11.59 -10.26
N GLU A 85 -12.46 -12.72 -9.56
CA GLU A 85 -12.07 -12.79 -8.14
C GLU A 85 -10.57 -12.60 -7.97
N VAL A 86 -9.76 -13.26 -8.82
CA VAL A 86 -8.29 -13.11 -8.82
C VAL A 86 -7.90 -11.68 -9.17
N PHE A 87 -8.50 -11.08 -10.20
CA PHE A 87 -8.20 -9.71 -10.57
C PHE A 87 -8.57 -8.72 -9.45
N ASN A 88 -9.72 -8.91 -8.79
CA ASN A 88 -10.12 -8.08 -7.66
C ASN A 88 -9.12 -8.16 -6.50
N GLU A 89 -8.61 -9.35 -6.17
CA GLU A 89 -7.55 -9.53 -5.18
C GLU A 89 -6.29 -8.72 -5.55
N PHE A 90 -5.79 -8.88 -6.78
CA PHE A 90 -4.60 -8.16 -7.27
C PHE A 90 -4.80 -6.65 -7.29
N SER A 91 -5.96 -6.19 -7.74
CA SER A 91 -6.32 -4.77 -7.82
C SER A 91 -6.25 -4.10 -6.45
N ILE A 92 -6.74 -4.77 -5.41
CA ILE A 92 -6.70 -4.29 -4.02
C ILE A 92 -5.26 -4.29 -3.50
N LEU A 93 -4.54 -5.41 -3.63
CA LEU A 93 -3.19 -5.55 -3.09
C LEU A 93 -2.21 -4.54 -3.71
N MET A 94 -2.33 -4.29 -5.01
CA MET A 94 -1.46 -3.38 -5.76
C MET A 94 -2.00 -1.94 -5.82
N ASN A 95 -3.16 -1.66 -5.21
CA ASN A 95 -3.87 -0.38 -5.28
C ASN A 95 -4.02 0.14 -6.72
N LEU A 96 -4.38 -0.73 -7.67
CA LEU A 96 -4.40 -0.39 -9.10
C LEU A 96 -5.36 0.76 -9.41
N SER A 97 -6.53 0.80 -8.76
CA SER A 97 -7.52 1.88 -8.92
C SER A 97 -7.01 3.27 -8.52
N LYS A 98 -5.98 3.33 -7.66
CA LYS A 98 -5.34 4.57 -7.24
C LYS A 98 -4.15 4.93 -8.12
N ASN A 99 -3.45 3.92 -8.64
CA ASN A 99 -2.20 4.07 -9.37
C ASN A 99 -2.39 4.21 -10.89
N LEU A 100 -3.54 3.78 -11.41
CA LEU A 100 -3.90 3.83 -12.83
C LEU A 100 -5.01 4.85 -13.08
N THR A 101 -5.01 5.43 -14.27
CA THR A 101 -6.19 6.16 -14.77
C THR A 101 -7.32 5.17 -15.04
N LYS A 102 -8.57 5.66 -15.09
CA LYS A 102 -9.73 4.81 -15.39
C LYS A 102 -9.52 3.98 -16.66
N ASN A 103 -9.08 4.61 -17.76
CA ASN A 103 -8.86 3.90 -19.02
C ASN A 103 -7.77 2.84 -18.91
N ALA A 104 -6.65 3.16 -18.24
CA ALA A 104 -5.58 2.18 -18.02
C ALA A 104 -6.03 1.02 -17.13
N PHE A 105 -6.84 1.30 -16.11
CA PHE A 105 -7.43 0.28 -15.24
C PHE A 105 -8.31 -0.70 -16.01
N GLU A 106 -9.21 -0.19 -16.87
CA GLU A 106 -10.09 -1.04 -17.69
C GLU A 106 -9.29 -1.90 -18.68
N ILE A 107 -8.26 -1.33 -19.33
CA ILE A 107 -7.38 -2.09 -20.23
C ILE A 107 -6.65 -3.21 -19.47
N VAL A 108 -6.08 -2.89 -18.30
CA VAL A 108 -5.37 -3.88 -17.46
C VAL A 108 -6.31 -4.97 -16.98
N ARG A 109 -7.53 -4.61 -16.55
CA ARG A 109 -8.57 -5.57 -16.15
C ARG A 109 -8.90 -6.54 -17.28
N TYR A 110 -9.20 -5.99 -18.46
CA TYR A 110 -9.55 -6.79 -19.62
C TYR A 110 -8.43 -7.76 -20.00
N VAL A 111 -7.21 -7.25 -20.22
CA VAL A 111 -6.07 -8.08 -20.62
C VAL A 111 -5.71 -9.13 -19.56
N PHE A 112 -5.80 -8.80 -18.27
CA PHE A 112 -5.54 -9.75 -17.19
C PHE A 112 -6.53 -10.92 -17.22
N ASN A 113 -7.83 -10.62 -17.33
CA ASN A 113 -8.87 -11.65 -17.38
C ASN A 113 -8.70 -12.55 -18.61
N GLU A 114 -8.40 -11.98 -19.78
CA GLU A 114 -8.13 -12.76 -21.00
C GLU A 114 -6.91 -13.69 -20.85
N ILE A 115 -5.83 -13.21 -20.24
CA ILE A 115 -4.64 -14.04 -19.98
C ILE A 115 -4.98 -15.20 -19.04
N LEU A 116 -5.76 -14.94 -17.98
CA LEU A 116 -6.11 -15.96 -17.00
C LEU A 116 -7.12 -16.97 -17.55
N ASN A 117 -8.13 -16.51 -18.29
CA ASN A 117 -9.07 -17.36 -19.03
C ASN A 117 -8.32 -18.32 -19.95
N ASN A 118 -7.41 -17.81 -20.78
CA ASN A 118 -6.59 -18.63 -21.67
C ASN A 118 -5.78 -19.68 -20.90
N ALA A 119 -5.28 -19.35 -19.70
CA ALA A 119 -4.58 -20.32 -18.86
C ALA A 119 -5.53 -21.40 -18.34
N ILE A 120 -6.72 -21.03 -17.84
CA ILE A 120 -7.74 -21.95 -17.34
C ILE A 120 -8.20 -22.91 -18.45
N GLU A 121 -8.44 -22.39 -19.65
CA GLU A 121 -8.92 -23.19 -20.79
C GLU A 121 -7.84 -24.11 -21.40
N HIS A 122 -6.58 -23.68 -21.40
CA HIS A 122 -5.54 -24.35 -22.21
C HIS A 122 -4.34 -24.90 -21.45
N SER A 123 -4.10 -24.53 -20.18
CA SER A 123 -2.87 -24.96 -19.49
C SER A 123 -2.88 -26.41 -18.99
N GLN A 124 -3.97 -27.17 -19.17
CA GLN A 124 -4.09 -28.60 -18.75
C GLN A 124 -3.61 -28.88 -17.31
N SER A 125 -3.53 -27.86 -16.46
CA SER A 125 -3.02 -28.00 -15.10
C SER A 125 -4.17 -28.43 -14.20
N ASP A 126 -4.24 -29.73 -13.93
CA ASP A 126 -5.10 -30.34 -12.92
C ASP A 126 -4.49 -30.28 -11.51
#